data_AF-A0A3R9L8B8-F1
#
_entry.id   AF-A0A3R9L8B8-F1
#
_cell.length_a   1.000
_cell.length_b   1.000
_cell.length_c   1.000
_cell.angle_alpha   90.00
_cell.angle_beta   90.00
_cell.angle_gamma   90.00
#
_symmetry.space_group_name_H-M   'P 1'
#
loop_
_entity.id
_entity.type
_entity.pdbx_description
1 polymer ?
#
loop_
_entity_poly.entity_id
_entity_poly.type
_entity_poly.pdbx_seq_one_letter_code
_entity_poly.pdbx_strand_id
1 'polypeptide(L)'
;MASIFFFNAPNVLVYQIQKEKVVARNITLDYSNSDFVFPVIDAYIDSGNSFDFIFSNNVLVIPDPRPKQSIKTYSLYFNSDMIPISTQGEWIACFGIIKKENEMFVAGNIQLDQTLHLIKHFTITDSNNNRLPIQYT
;
A
#
# COMPACT_ATOMS: atom_id res chain seq x y z
N MET A 1 9.81 -15.65 6.03
CA MET A 1 8.42 -15.28 5.67
C MET A 1 8.03 -14.21 6.66
N ALA A 2 7.74 -12.99 6.20
CA ALA A 2 7.49 -11.88 7.12
C ALA A 2 6.14 -12.01 7.81
N SER A 3 6.06 -11.55 9.06
CA SER A 3 4.80 -11.42 9.80
C SER A 3 4.49 -9.94 9.97
N ILE A 4 3.27 -9.53 9.62
CA ILE A 4 2.82 -8.14 9.72
C ILE A 4 1.69 -8.08 10.73
N PHE A 5 1.86 -7.28 11.77
CA PHE A 5 0.85 -6.99 12.79
C PHE A 5 0.33 -5.58 12.60
N PHE A 6 -0.97 -5.39 12.65
CA PHE A 6 -1.59 -4.07 12.51
C PHE A 6 -2.07 -3.56 13.87
N PHE A 7 -1.81 -2.28 14.14
CA PHE A 7 -2.40 -1.57 15.26
C PHE A 7 -3.93 -1.50 15.08
N ASN A 8 -4.68 -1.41 16.18
CA ASN A 8 -6.13 -1.29 16.10
C ASN A 8 -6.53 0.07 15.49
N ALA A 9 -7.40 0.05 14.50
CA ALA A 9 -7.94 1.24 13.84
C ALA A 9 -6.88 2.26 13.34
N PRO A 10 -5.87 1.87 12.53
CA PRO A 10 -4.83 2.78 12.13
C PRO A 10 -5.35 3.79 11.10
N ASN A 11 -4.89 5.03 11.21
CA ASN A 11 -5.03 6.05 10.17
C ASN A 11 -3.90 5.86 9.14
N VAL A 12 -4.27 5.56 7.90
CA VAL A 12 -3.35 5.18 6.84
C VAL A 12 -3.56 6.08 5.63
N LEU A 13 -2.52 6.24 4.81
CA LEU A 13 -2.67 6.87 3.51
C LEU A 13 -3.04 5.80 2.48
N VAL A 14 -4.15 5.97 1.78
CA VAL A 14 -4.56 5.08 0.70
C VAL A 14 -4.50 5.80 -0.63
N TYR A 15 -3.75 5.22 -1.56
CA TYR A 15 -3.76 5.57 -2.97
C TYR A 15 -4.83 4.76 -3.68
N GLN A 16 -5.83 5.42 -4.26
CA GLN A 16 -6.81 4.80 -5.14
C GLN A 16 -6.48 5.06 -6.60
N ILE A 17 -6.32 4.00 -7.37
CA ILE A 17 -5.94 4.08 -8.77
C ILE A 17 -7.21 4.26 -9.62
N GLN A 18 -7.29 5.37 -10.34
CA GLN A 18 -8.43 5.78 -11.16
C GLN A 18 -7.98 6.02 -12.60
N LYS A 19 -7.94 4.94 -13.41
CA LYS A 19 -7.55 4.93 -14.84
C LYS A 19 -6.20 5.60 -15.12
N GLU A 20 -6.17 6.92 -15.17
CA GLU A 20 -5.03 7.78 -15.55
C GLU A 20 -4.46 8.60 -14.40
N LYS A 21 -5.07 8.54 -13.21
CA LYS A 21 -4.59 9.26 -12.03
C LYS A 21 -4.70 8.41 -10.78
N VAL A 22 -4.02 8.84 -9.73
CA VAL A 22 -4.10 8.26 -8.39
C VAL A 22 -4.61 9.32 -7.43
N VAL A 23 -5.61 8.98 -6.62
CA VAL A 23 -6.12 9.85 -5.56
C VAL A 23 -5.65 9.31 -4.22
N ALA A 24 -4.89 10.10 -3.48
CA ALA A 24 -4.34 9.75 -2.17
C ALA A 24 -5.17 10.42 -1.07
N ARG A 25 -5.64 9.63 -0.09
CA ARG A 25 -6.43 10.13 1.03
C ARG A 25 -6.13 9.38 2.31
N ASN A 26 -6.23 10.07 3.45
CA ASN A 26 -6.13 9.43 4.75
C ASN A 26 -7.45 8.75 5.11
N ILE A 27 -7.38 7.51 5.56
CA ILE A 27 -8.52 6.68 5.94
C ILE A 27 -8.19 5.97 7.26
N THR A 28 -9.17 5.83 8.14
CA THR A 28 -9.05 4.94 9.31
C THR A 28 -9.56 3.56 8.93
N LEU A 29 -8.73 2.52 9.11
CA LEU A 29 -9.10 1.13 8.81
C LEU A 29 -9.55 0.43 10.10
N ASP A 30 -10.84 0.21 10.28
CA ASP A 30 -11.42 -0.21 11.55
C ASP A 30 -12.28 -1.47 11.43
N TYR A 31 -12.15 -2.24 10.33
CA TYR A 31 -13.00 -3.39 10.02
C TYR A 31 -14.50 -3.07 9.89
N SER A 32 -14.87 -1.78 9.77
CA SER A 32 -16.24 -1.40 9.44
C SER A 32 -16.62 -1.80 8.01
N ASN A 33 -17.90 -1.66 7.67
CA ASN A 33 -18.39 -1.90 6.29
C ASN A 33 -17.75 -0.98 5.24
N SER A 34 -17.12 0.13 5.65
CA SER A 34 -16.37 1.02 4.76
C SER A 34 -14.89 0.63 4.61
N ASP A 35 -14.38 -0.29 5.43
CA ASP A 35 -13.03 -0.81 5.31
C ASP A 35 -12.94 -1.77 4.10
N PHE A 36 -12.12 -1.40 3.13
CA PHE A 36 -11.88 -2.17 1.92
C PHE A 36 -10.46 -2.72 1.84
N VAL A 37 -9.67 -2.58 2.91
CA VAL A 37 -8.28 -3.01 2.99
C VAL A 37 -8.16 -4.28 3.85
N PHE A 38 -8.51 -4.22 5.14
CA PHE A 38 -8.29 -5.37 6.02
C PHE A 38 -9.16 -6.58 5.66
N PRO A 39 -10.48 -6.45 5.42
CA PRO A 39 -11.30 -7.61 5.02
C PRO A 39 -10.80 -8.27 3.73
N VAL A 40 -10.19 -7.48 2.82
CA VAL A 40 -9.63 -7.99 1.57
C VAL A 40 -8.34 -8.76 1.81
N ILE A 41 -7.44 -8.22 2.65
CA ILE A 41 -6.18 -8.89 3.00
C ILE A 41 -6.49 -10.21 3.72
N ASP A 42 -7.38 -10.19 4.72
CA ASP A 42 -7.73 -11.37 5.50
C ASP A 42 -8.32 -12.47 4.61
N ALA A 43 -9.33 -12.16 3.78
CA ALA A 43 -9.93 -13.13 2.86
C ALA A 43 -8.91 -13.70 1.85
N TYR A 44 -7.94 -12.89 1.41
CA TYR A 44 -6.90 -13.33 0.48
C TYR A 44 -5.94 -14.33 1.13
N ILE A 45 -5.53 -14.08 2.39
CA ILE A 45 -4.69 -14.97 3.19
C ILE A 45 -5.43 -16.26 3.58
N ASP A 46 -6.70 -16.14 4.01
CA ASP A 46 -7.55 -17.28 4.38
C ASP A 46 -7.78 -18.25 3.21
N SER A 47 -7.68 -17.74 1.98
CA SER A 47 -7.70 -18.54 0.75
C SER A 47 -6.37 -19.27 0.47
N GLY A 48 -5.39 -19.17 1.36
CA GLY A 48 -4.07 -19.80 1.25
C GLY A 48 -3.06 -19.01 0.41
N ASN A 49 -3.36 -17.77 0.03
CA ASN A 49 -2.46 -16.95 -0.79
C ASN A 49 -1.51 -16.12 0.09
N SER A 50 -0.37 -15.73 -0.50
CA SER A 50 0.53 -14.71 0.06
C SER A 50 0.47 -13.46 -0.82
N PHE A 51 0.76 -12.30 -0.24
CA PHE A 51 0.74 -11.02 -0.96
C PHE A 51 2.10 -10.30 -0.86
N ASP A 52 2.40 -9.49 -1.87
CA ASP A 52 3.61 -8.69 -1.94
C ASP A 52 3.49 -7.39 -1.14
N PHE A 53 4.62 -6.89 -0.63
CA PHE A 53 4.73 -5.59 0.00
C PHE A 53 6.13 -5.02 -0.21
N ILE A 54 6.26 -3.69 -0.11
CA ILE A 54 7.55 -3.00 -0.06
C ILE A 54 7.56 -2.06 1.15
N PHE A 55 8.76 -1.66 1.58
CA PHE A 55 8.89 -0.69 2.66
C PHE A 55 10.11 0.23 2.45
N SER A 56 9.97 1.51 2.80
CA SER A 56 11.10 2.45 2.83
C SER A 56 10.82 3.52 3.88
N ASN A 57 11.87 3.96 4.58
CA ASN A 57 11.82 5.02 5.59
C ASN A 57 10.64 4.90 6.59
N ASN A 58 10.55 3.72 7.23
CA ASN A 58 9.46 3.38 8.16
C ASN A 58 8.05 3.45 7.56
N VAL A 59 7.90 3.32 6.24
CA VAL A 59 6.60 3.17 5.57
C VAL A 59 6.48 1.74 5.05
N LEU A 60 5.37 1.09 5.35
CA LEU A 60 4.97 -0.20 4.76
C LEU A 60 3.91 0.07 3.69
N VAL A 61 4.13 -0.45 2.48
CA VAL A 61 3.24 -0.28 1.32
C VAL A 61 2.72 -1.65 0.91
N ILE A 62 1.40 -1.82 0.96
CA ILE A 62 0.69 -3.04 0.57
C ILE A 62 -0.28 -2.68 -0.56
N PRO A 63 -0.13 -3.21 -1.77
CA PRO A 63 -1.12 -3.09 -2.83
C PRO A 63 -2.33 -4.00 -2.58
N ASP A 64 -3.47 -3.70 -3.21
CA ASP A 64 -4.59 -4.64 -3.31
C ASP A 64 -4.09 -5.93 -3.97
N PRO A 65 -4.15 -7.07 -3.25
CA PRO A 65 -3.57 -8.33 -3.73
C PRO A 65 -4.46 -9.02 -4.78
N ARG A 66 -5.69 -8.55 -4.99
CA ARG A 66 -6.62 -9.17 -5.93
C ARG A 66 -6.36 -8.65 -7.35
N PRO A 67 -6.04 -9.52 -8.31
CA PRO A 67 -5.96 -9.10 -9.70
C PRO A 67 -7.36 -8.77 -10.22
N LYS A 68 -7.55 -7.59 -10.81
CA LYS A 68 -8.75 -7.28 -11.59
C LYS A 68 -8.43 -7.30 -13.07
N GLN A 69 -9.10 -8.17 -13.82
CA GLN A 69 -8.84 -8.40 -15.25
C GLN A 69 -8.95 -7.13 -16.11
N SER A 70 -9.74 -6.14 -15.68
CA SER A 70 -9.90 -4.85 -16.38
C SER A 70 -8.82 -3.82 -16.06
N ILE A 71 -7.88 -4.13 -15.15
CA ILE A 71 -6.86 -3.21 -14.65
C ILE A 71 -5.50 -3.54 -15.24
N LYS A 72 -4.82 -2.50 -15.74
CA LYS A 72 -3.44 -2.60 -16.22
C LYS A 72 -2.50 -2.92 -15.05
N THR A 73 -1.44 -3.66 -15.31
CA THR A 73 -0.39 -3.85 -14.31
C THR A 73 0.29 -2.52 -14.01
N TYR A 74 0.38 -2.18 -12.73
CA TYR A 74 1.08 -1.02 -12.22
C TYR A 74 2.34 -1.46 -11.48
N SER A 75 3.46 -0.77 -11.70
CA SER A 75 4.69 -0.96 -10.95
C SER A 75 4.79 0.06 -9.82
N LEU A 76 5.16 -0.41 -8.63
CA LEU A 76 5.28 0.37 -7.40
C LEU A 76 6.71 0.30 -6.90
N TYR A 77 7.34 1.46 -6.68
CA TYR A 77 8.71 1.50 -6.19
C TYR A 77 9.05 2.81 -5.49
N PHE A 78 10.08 2.73 -4.64
CA PHE A 78 10.81 3.89 -4.14
C PHE A 78 12.05 4.07 -5.02
N ASN A 79 12.31 5.29 -5.48
CA ASN A 79 13.29 5.61 -6.54
C ASN A 79 14.73 5.06 -6.34
N SER A 80 15.10 4.53 -5.18
CA SER A 80 16.47 4.06 -4.89
C SER A 80 16.60 2.85 -3.94
N ASP A 81 15.53 2.37 -3.30
CA ASP A 81 15.71 1.63 -2.04
C ASP A 81 15.27 0.17 -2.07
N MET A 82 14.41 -0.24 -3.01
CA MET A 82 13.82 -1.58 -3.03
C MET A 82 13.53 -2.11 -4.43
N ILE A 83 13.45 -3.44 -4.55
CA ILE A 83 12.95 -4.12 -5.75
C ILE A 83 11.49 -3.67 -5.97
N PRO A 84 11.13 -3.15 -7.15
CA PRO A 84 9.76 -2.81 -7.48
C PRO A 84 8.83 -4.02 -7.35
N ILE A 85 7.60 -3.78 -6.87
CA ILE A 85 6.52 -4.77 -6.91
C ILE A 85 5.47 -4.34 -7.93
N SER A 86 4.65 -5.29 -8.37
CA SER A 86 3.57 -5.02 -9.32
C SER A 86 2.20 -5.36 -8.74
N THR A 87 1.17 -4.63 -9.15
CA THR A 87 -0.22 -4.92 -8.79
C THR A 87 -1.17 -4.69 -9.96
N GLN A 88 -2.26 -5.44 -9.98
CA GLN A 88 -3.43 -5.21 -10.85
C GLN A 88 -4.68 -4.85 -10.02
N GLY A 89 -4.47 -4.40 -8.79
CA GLY A 89 -5.52 -4.01 -7.86
C GLY A 89 -5.84 -2.52 -7.91
N GLU A 90 -6.87 -2.11 -7.17
CA GLU A 90 -7.43 -0.74 -7.25
C GLU A 90 -6.89 0.23 -6.21
N TRP A 91 -6.25 -0.29 -5.17
CA TRP A 91 -5.76 0.51 -4.06
C TRP A 91 -4.36 0.10 -3.63
N ILE A 92 -3.66 1.03 -3.00
CA ILE A 92 -2.38 0.79 -2.33
C ILE A 92 -2.49 1.45 -0.95
N ALA A 93 -2.34 0.66 0.11
CA ALA A 93 -2.41 1.10 1.48
C ALA A 93 -0.99 1.33 2.04
N CYS A 94 -0.79 2.48 2.69
CA CYS A 94 0.49 2.88 3.26
C CYS A 94 0.37 3.10 4.76
N PHE A 95 1.12 2.30 5.50
CA PHE A 95 1.12 2.28 6.96
C PHE A 95 2.44 2.82 7.49
N GLY A 96 2.40 3.46 8.65
CA GLY A 96 3.62 3.74 9.41
C GLY A 96 4.13 2.47 10.08
N ILE A 97 5.42 2.17 9.97
CA ILE A 97 6.07 1.09 10.70
C ILE A 97 6.42 1.61 12.09
N ILE A 98 5.80 1.03 13.11
CA ILE A 98 6.05 1.32 14.54
C ILE A 98 7.29 0.55 15.00
N LYS A 99 7.40 -0.72 14.59
CA LYS A 99 8.46 -1.61 15.05
C LYS A 99 8.84 -2.59 13.94
N LYS A 100 10.14 -2.89 13.83
CA LYS A 100 10.68 -3.91 12.91
C LYS A 100 11.73 -4.75 13.63
N GLU A 101 11.51 -6.06 13.75
CA GLU A 101 12.43 -7.02 14.37
C GLU A 101 12.35 -8.36 13.65
N ASN A 102 13.48 -8.95 13.21
CA ASN A 102 13.55 -10.34 12.73
C ASN A 102 12.38 -10.78 11.81
N GLU A 103 12.16 -10.07 10.70
CA GLU A 103 11.06 -10.29 9.73
C GLU A 103 9.63 -10.00 10.25
N MET A 104 9.50 -9.49 11.47
CA MET A 104 8.25 -8.95 12.00
C MET A 104 8.14 -7.45 11.74
N PHE A 105 6.98 -7.02 11.27
CA PHE A 105 6.59 -5.62 11.15
C PHE A 105 5.39 -5.37 12.05
N VAL A 106 5.44 -4.30 12.85
CA VAL A 106 4.25 -3.74 13.50
C VAL A 106 3.92 -2.45 12.78
N ALA A 107 2.80 -2.45 12.08
CA ALA A 107 2.30 -1.35 11.26
C ALA A 107 1.15 -0.63 11.98
N GLY A 108 1.05 0.69 11.81
CA GLY A 108 -0.01 1.50 12.40
C GLY A 108 -0.15 2.83 11.70
N ASN A 109 -0.47 3.87 12.48
CA ASN A 109 -0.73 5.21 11.96
C ASN A 109 0.41 5.72 11.09
N ILE A 110 0.06 6.26 9.92
CA ILE A 110 1.01 6.99 9.10
C ILE A 110 1.30 8.36 9.73
N GLN A 111 2.57 8.73 9.78
CA GLN A 111 3.05 9.99 10.33
C GLN A 111 3.32 11.02 9.22
N LEU A 112 3.52 12.28 9.62
CA LEU A 112 3.71 13.38 8.67
C LEU A 112 5.00 13.22 7.85
N ASP A 113 6.11 12.88 8.50
CA ASP A 113 7.41 12.63 7.88
C ASP A 113 7.34 11.46 6.88
N GLN A 114 6.62 10.39 7.24
CA GLN A 114 6.34 9.23 6.38
C GLN A 114 5.50 9.62 5.15
N THR A 115 4.50 10.47 5.33
CA THR A 115 3.69 11.01 4.22
C THR A 115 4.55 11.88 3.29
N LEU A 116 5.42 12.73 3.84
CA LEU A 116 6.35 13.54 3.07
C LEU A 116 7.37 12.69 2.29
N HIS A 117 7.81 11.57 2.88
CA HIS A 117 8.66 10.59 2.21
C HIS A 117 7.97 9.99 0.99
N LEU A 118 6.74 9.51 1.17
CA LEU A 118 5.91 8.98 0.09
C LEU A 118 5.73 10.00 -1.04
N ILE A 119 5.41 11.26 -0.72
CA ILE A 119 5.24 12.33 -1.72
C ILE A 119 6.49 12.50 -2.60
N LYS A 120 7.69 12.42 -1.98
CA LYS A 120 8.95 12.67 -2.68
C LYS A 120 9.47 11.45 -3.45
N HIS A 121 9.29 10.25 -2.89
CA HIS A 121 10.06 9.07 -3.30
C HIS A 121 9.21 7.94 -3.86
N PHE A 122 7.91 7.89 -3.55
CA PHE A 122 7.04 6.83 -4.03
C PHE A 122 6.54 7.13 -5.44
N THR A 123 6.73 6.15 -6.32
CA THR A 123 6.37 6.25 -7.73
C THR A 123 5.47 5.08 -8.13
N ILE A 124 4.43 5.41 -8.88
CA ILE A 124 3.50 4.46 -9.49
C ILE A 124 3.57 4.67 -11.00
N THR A 125 3.89 3.63 -11.76
CA THR A 125 3.90 3.66 -13.23
C THR A 125 2.94 2.64 -13.82
N ASP A 126 2.42 2.93 -15.02
CA ASP A 126 1.72 1.93 -15.83
C ASP A 126 2.70 0.94 -16.50
N SER A 127 2.15 -0.02 -17.25
CA SER A 127 2.90 -1.02 -18.01
C SER A 127 3.83 -0.46 -19.09
N ASN A 128 3.68 0.81 -19.45
CA ASN A 128 4.52 1.52 -20.42
C ASN A 128 5.55 2.43 -19.74
N ASN A 129 5.73 2.30 -18.41
CA ASN A 129 6.58 3.16 -17.57
C ASN A 129 6.13 4.62 -17.51
N ASN A 130 4.88 4.93 -17.85
CA ASN A 130 4.34 6.28 -17.65
C ASN A 130 4.02 6.48 -16.18
N ARG A 131 4.57 7.55 -15.58
CA ARG A 131 4.27 7.93 -14.20
C ARG A 131 2.82 8.40 -14.08
N LEU A 132 2.08 7.80 -13.15
CA LEU A 132 0.74 8.26 -12.82
C LEU A 132 0.82 9.49 -11.90
N PRO A 133 0.11 10.59 -12.22
CA PRO A 133 0.00 11.73 -11.32
C PRO A 133 -0.77 11.34 -10.06
N ILE A 134 -0.27 11.79 -8.91
CA ILE A 134 -0.87 11.55 -7.59
C ILE A 134 -1.48 12.86 -7.07
N GLN A 135 -2.78 12.85 -6.81
CA GLN A 135 -3.53 13.95 -6.21
C GLN A 135 -3.78 13.64 -4.74
N TYR A 136 -3.25 14.46 -3.84
CA TYR A 136 -3.49 14.37 -2.40
C TYR A 136 -4.74 15.17 -2.01
N THR A 137 -5.64 14.57 -1.23
CA THR A 137 -6.91 15.16 -0.77
C THR A 137 -7.05 15.12 0.74
#